data_AF-A0A0J6T1Q1-F1
#
_entry.id   AF-A0A0J6T1Q1-F1
#
_cell.length_a   1.000
_cell.length_b   1.000
_cell.length_c   1.000
_cell.angle_alpha   90.00
_cell.angle_beta   90.00
_cell.angle_gamma   90.00
#
_symmetry.space_group_name_H-M   'P 1'
#
loop_
_entity.id
_entity.type
_entity.pdbx_description
1 polymer ?
#
loop_
_entity_poly.entity_id
_entity_poly.type
_entity_poly.pdbx_seq_one_letter_code
_entity_poly.pdbx_strand_id
1 'polypeptide(L)'
;MTGASPPIGRITRRPDYLAAAKGRRFHTERLTAQGRLRDDGPPGGLRVGFTVTKREGHATERNRIRRRLKVAAAQAGQAHRDKAVDVVLIGRRDALGAPFAQLVEDVRQALGAVTKPRGPKPPSAEGGHPGRGKGRRDLGKGDPGKPGKASGTGPGAPDRRSPERSS
;
A
#
# COMPACT_ATOMS: atom_id res chain seq x y z
N MET A 1 16.08 -25.98 30.06
CA MET A 1 15.57 -26.57 28.81
C MET A 1 15.56 -25.46 27.76
N THR A 2 16.61 -25.33 26.95
CA THR A 2 16.73 -24.24 25.96
C THR A 2 15.76 -24.52 24.82
N GLY A 3 14.54 -23.99 24.92
CA GLY A 3 13.53 -24.09 23.87
C GLY A 3 14.03 -23.34 22.64
N ALA A 4 14.50 -24.09 21.63
CA ALA A 4 14.83 -23.51 20.33
C ALA A 4 13.56 -22.83 19.79
N SER A 5 13.57 -21.50 19.66
CA SER A 5 12.44 -20.78 19.07
C SER A 5 12.12 -21.38 17.70
N PRO A 6 10.84 -21.67 17.40
CA PRO A 6 10.48 -22.25 16.14
C PRO A 6 10.94 -21.34 14.99
N PRO A 7 11.59 -21.89 13.95
CA PRO A 7 11.99 -21.09 12.81
C PRO A 7 10.76 -20.50 12.13
N ILE A 8 10.91 -19.30 11.57
CA ILE A 8 9.83 -18.67 10.80
C ILE A 8 9.54 -19.57 9.59
N GLY A 9 8.34 -20.16 9.57
CA GLY A 9 7.88 -21.03 8.51
C GLY A 9 7.56 -20.27 7.23
N ARG A 10 7.42 -21.00 6.12
CA ARG A 10 7.03 -20.45 4.82
C ARG A 10 5.66 -20.98 4.39
N ILE A 11 4.80 -20.09 3.93
CA ILE A 11 3.54 -20.50 3.28
C ILE A 11 3.84 -20.96 1.86
N THR A 12 3.51 -22.21 1.56
CA THR A 12 3.76 -22.83 0.24
C THR A 12 2.47 -23.23 -0.49
N ARG A 13 1.40 -23.55 0.25
CA ARG A 13 0.15 -24.05 -0.35
C ARG A 13 -0.78 -22.89 -0.72
N ARG A 14 -1.39 -22.97 -1.91
CA ARG A 14 -2.32 -21.95 -2.41
C ARG A 14 -3.53 -21.70 -1.47
N PRO A 15 -4.16 -22.73 -0.86
CA PRO A 15 -5.25 -22.52 0.10
C PRO A 15 -4.84 -21.66 1.30
N ASP A 16 -3.62 -21.82 1.81
CA ASP A 16 -3.11 -21.03 2.94
C ASP A 16 -2.97 -19.55 2.57
N TYR A 17 -2.52 -19.25 1.35
CA TYR A 17 -2.49 -17.87 0.83
C TYR A 17 -3.90 -17.26 0.75
N LEU A 18 -4.90 -18.04 0.31
CA LEU A 18 -6.29 -17.57 0.25
C LEU A 18 -6.89 -17.39 1.64
N ALA A 19 -6.58 -18.28 2.58
CA ALA A 19 -7.04 -18.20 3.96
C ALA A 19 -6.47 -16.97 4.67
N ALA A 20 -5.18 -16.67 4.50
CA ALA A 20 -4.56 -15.45 5.00
C ALA A 20 -5.19 -14.19 4.38
N ALA A 21 -5.55 -14.23 3.09
CA ALA A 21 -6.20 -13.13 2.40
C ALA A 21 -7.62 -12.81 2.92
N LYS A 22 -8.32 -13.81 3.48
CA LYS A 22 -9.63 -13.64 4.16
C LYS A 22 -9.51 -13.09 5.57
N GLY A 23 -8.29 -13.07 6.13
CA GLY A 23 -8.01 -12.56 7.46
C GLY A 23 -7.93 -11.03 7.53
N ARG A 24 -7.22 -10.54 8.56
CA ARG A 24 -7.00 -9.11 8.76
C ARG A 24 -6.04 -8.56 7.72
N ARG A 25 -6.22 -7.30 7.35
CA ARG A 25 -5.40 -6.64 6.34
C ARG A 25 -4.83 -5.35 6.90
N PHE A 26 -3.58 -5.06 6.55
CA PHE A 26 -2.90 -3.82 6.86
C PHE A 26 -2.22 -3.31 5.59
N HIS A 27 -2.37 -2.02 5.32
CA HIS A 27 -1.88 -1.41 4.09
C HIS A 27 -0.89 -0.31 4.44
N THR A 28 0.18 -0.26 3.66
CA THR A 28 1.15 0.83 3.66
C THR A 28 1.42 1.24 2.22
N GLU A 29 2.17 2.32 2.04
CA GLU A 29 2.67 2.72 0.72
C GLU A 29 3.51 1.62 0.06
N ARG A 30 4.30 0.90 0.86
CA ARG A 30 5.35 -0.02 0.37
C ARG A 30 4.93 -1.48 0.31
N LEU A 31 3.93 -1.86 1.12
CA LEU A 31 3.43 -3.23 1.20
C LEU A 31 1.99 -3.30 1.71
N THR A 32 1.33 -4.40 1.38
CA THR A 32 0.08 -4.83 2.03
C THR A 32 0.35 -6.14 2.76
N ALA A 33 -0.03 -6.22 4.02
CA ALA A 33 0.00 -7.46 4.78
C ALA A 33 -1.42 -8.01 4.96
N GLN A 34 -1.53 -9.32 4.85
CA GLN A 34 -2.76 -10.07 5.10
C GLN A 34 -2.43 -11.16 6.09
N GLY A 35 -3.17 -11.29 7.18
CA GLY A 35 -2.87 -12.28 8.21
C GLY A 35 -4.09 -12.95 8.79
N ARG A 36 -3.98 -14.25 9.01
CA ARG A 36 -4.97 -15.10 9.67
C ARG A 36 -4.33 -15.76 10.89
N LEU A 37 -4.98 -15.64 12.05
CA LEU A 37 -4.68 -16.47 13.21
C LEU A 37 -5.09 -17.90 12.91
N ARG A 38 -4.20 -18.83 13.26
CA ARG A 38 -4.45 -20.25 13.14
C ARG A 38 -4.92 -20.77 14.47
N ASP A 39 -6.19 -21.14 14.51
CA ASP A 39 -6.77 -21.86 15.64
C ASP A 39 -6.51 -23.38 15.51
N ASP A 40 -6.20 -23.83 14.29
CA ASP A 40 -5.95 -25.23 13.94
C ASP A 40 -4.45 -25.51 13.73
N GLY A 41 -3.87 -26.38 14.57
CA GLY A 41 -2.50 -26.88 14.43
C GLY A 41 -1.68 -26.81 15.73
N PRO A 42 -0.44 -27.32 15.73
CA PRO A 42 0.43 -27.22 16.90
C PRO A 42 0.63 -25.75 17.30
N PRO A 43 0.68 -25.45 18.60
CA PRO A 43 0.84 -24.09 19.09
C PRO A 43 2.14 -23.49 18.57
N GLY A 44 2.03 -22.30 18.00
CA GLY A 44 3.17 -21.50 17.55
C GLY A 44 3.55 -21.64 16.07
N GLY A 45 4.55 -20.86 15.68
CA GLY A 45 5.07 -20.80 14.33
C GLY A 45 4.42 -19.71 13.48
N LEU A 46 5.11 -18.58 13.35
CA LEU A 46 4.83 -17.61 12.29
C LEU A 46 5.13 -18.23 10.93
N ARG A 47 4.16 -18.24 10.01
CA ARG A 47 4.39 -18.60 8.60
C ARG A 47 4.25 -17.37 7.72
N VAL A 48 5.26 -17.10 6.90
CA VAL A 48 5.26 -15.93 5.99
C VAL A 48 5.22 -16.36 4.53
N GLY A 49 4.28 -15.80 3.78
CA GLY A 49 4.18 -15.87 2.32
C GLY A 49 4.54 -14.52 1.70
N PHE A 50 5.08 -14.54 0.49
CA PHE A 50 5.43 -13.31 -0.25
C PHE A 50 4.75 -13.31 -1.60
N THR A 51 4.10 -12.20 -1.94
CA THR A 51 3.48 -11.99 -3.25
C THR A 51 3.99 -10.67 -3.82
N VAL A 52 4.37 -10.68 -5.10
CA VAL A 52 4.69 -9.45 -5.84
C VAL A 52 3.98 -9.56 -7.18
N THR A 53 3.10 -8.61 -7.46
CA THR A 53 2.23 -8.68 -8.63
C THR A 53 2.94 -8.15 -9.88
N LYS A 54 2.43 -8.47 -11.08
CA LYS A 54 3.04 -8.04 -12.36
C LYS A 54 3.07 -6.51 -12.52
N ARG A 55 2.11 -5.79 -11.91
CA ARG A 55 2.03 -4.32 -11.95
C ARG A 55 3.15 -3.61 -11.20
N GLU A 56 3.87 -4.30 -10.31
CA GLU A 56 4.93 -3.68 -9.49
C GLU A 56 6.27 -3.55 -10.23
N GLY A 57 6.34 -4.02 -11.48
CA GLY A 57 7.51 -3.85 -12.35
C GLY A 57 7.95 -5.12 -13.08
N HIS A 58 9.12 -5.03 -13.72
CA HIS A 58 9.75 -6.13 -14.44
C HIS A 58 10.20 -7.26 -13.52
N ALA A 59 10.64 -8.39 -14.08
CA ALA A 59 11.09 -9.54 -13.31
C ALA A 59 12.19 -9.18 -12.28
N THR A 60 13.15 -8.35 -12.68
CA THR A 60 14.25 -7.90 -11.81
C THR A 60 13.77 -7.06 -10.64
N GLU A 61 12.89 -6.09 -10.90
CA GLU A 61 12.25 -5.25 -9.88
C GLU A 61 11.48 -6.12 -8.88
N ARG A 62 10.62 -7.02 -9.36
CA ARG A 62 9.83 -7.93 -8.50
C ARG A 62 10.71 -8.87 -7.67
N ASN A 63 11.79 -9.39 -8.24
CA ASN A 63 12.75 -10.23 -7.54
C ASN A 63 13.46 -9.45 -6.43
N ARG A 64 13.84 -8.20 -6.70
CA ARG A 64 14.46 -7.32 -5.71
C ARG A 64 13.50 -6.97 -4.58
N ILE A 65 12.24 -6.62 -4.88
CA ILE A 65 11.18 -6.42 -3.88
C ILE A 65 11.04 -7.66 -3.00
N ARG A 66 10.89 -8.84 -3.61
CA ARG A 66 10.73 -10.11 -2.90
C ARG A 66 11.92 -10.39 -1.97
N ARG A 67 13.16 -10.20 -2.45
CA ARG A 67 14.37 -10.38 -1.64
C ARG A 67 14.41 -9.41 -0.46
N ARG A 68 14.15 -8.12 -0.69
CA ARG A 68 14.14 -7.09 0.36
C ARG A 68 13.09 -7.38 1.44
N LEU A 69 11.86 -7.72 1.04
CA LEU A 69 10.79 -8.08 1.97
C LEU A 69 11.11 -9.35 2.75
N LYS A 70 11.75 -10.34 2.11
CA LYS A 70 12.16 -11.58 2.79
C LYS A 70 13.13 -11.30 3.94
N VAL A 71 14.14 -10.48 3.71
CA VAL A 71 15.12 -10.11 4.74
C VAL A 71 14.46 -9.27 5.83
N ALA A 72 13.64 -8.27 5.46
CA ALA A 72 12.92 -7.45 6.42
C ALA A 72 11.97 -8.27 7.31
N ALA A 73 11.24 -9.22 6.73
CA ALA A 73 10.35 -10.12 7.46
C ALA A 73 11.09 -11.11 8.36
N ALA A 74 12.28 -11.58 7.96
CA ALA A 74 13.11 -12.41 8.82
C ALA A 74 13.59 -11.64 10.06
N GLN A 75 13.89 -10.34 9.92
CA GLN A 75 14.30 -9.48 11.04
C GLN A 75 13.12 -9.09 11.93
N ALA A 76 12.02 -8.61 11.35
CA ALA A 76 10.84 -8.16 12.10
C ALA A 76 10.02 -9.32 12.70
N GLY A 77 9.97 -10.46 12.01
CA GLY A 77 9.20 -11.65 12.42
C GLY A 77 9.72 -12.33 13.68
N GLN A 78 10.94 -12.00 14.11
CA GLN A 78 11.52 -12.49 15.36
C GLN A 78 10.69 -12.15 16.60
N ALA A 79 9.89 -11.08 16.60
CA ALA A 79 9.03 -10.76 17.74
C ALA A 79 7.74 -11.59 17.80
N HIS A 80 7.44 -12.37 16.75
CA HIS A 80 6.15 -13.02 16.56
C HIS A 80 6.25 -14.52 16.25
N ARG A 81 7.44 -15.12 16.44
CA ARG A 81 7.75 -16.53 16.09
C ARG A 81 6.81 -17.52 16.76
N ASP A 82 6.44 -17.22 18.01
CA ASP A 82 5.63 -18.11 18.86
C ASP A 82 4.12 -17.95 18.60
N LYS A 83 3.71 -17.04 17.71
CA LYS A 83 2.30 -16.87 17.34
C LYS A 83 1.92 -17.81 16.21
N ALA A 84 0.86 -18.59 16.41
CA ALA A 84 0.25 -19.42 15.37
C ALA A 84 -0.49 -18.54 14.35
N VAL A 85 0.23 -17.98 13.38
CA VAL A 85 -0.32 -17.02 12.42
C VAL A 85 0.27 -17.19 11.03
N ASP A 86 -0.59 -17.10 10.03
CA ASP A 86 -0.23 -17.07 8.62
C ASP A 86 -0.27 -15.64 8.12
N VAL A 87 0.85 -15.13 7.61
CA VAL A 87 0.95 -13.77 7.08
C VAL A 87 1.43 -13.80 5.65
N VAL A 88 0.71 -13.13 4.76
CA VAL A 88 1.12 -12.90 3.37
C VAL A 88 1.47 -11.43 3.21
N LEU A 89 2.72 -11.17 2.84
CA LEU A 89 3.23 -9.84 2.51
C LEU A 89 3.20 -9.64 1.00
N ILE A 90 2.43 -8.66 0.57
CA ILE A 90 2.29 -8.23 -0.83
C ILE A 90 3.16 -7.01 -1.02
N GLY A 91 4.26 -7.15 -1.76
CA GLY A 91 5.16 -6.04 -2.04
C GLY A 91 4.63 -5.09 -3.09
N ARG A 92 4.87 -3.79 -2.90
CA ARG A 92 4.58 -2.73 -3.87
C ARG A 92 5.87 -2.14 -4.44
N ARG A 93 5.78 -1.44 -5.58
CA ARG A 93 6.93 -0.82 -6.25
C ARG A 93 7.71 0.14 -5.35
N ASP A 94 7.02 0.87 -4.47
CA ASP A 94 7.60 1.84 -3.53
C ASP A 94 8.59 1.18 -2.54
N ALA A 95 8.52 -0.14 -2.34
CA ALA A 95 9.49 -0.89 -1.55
C ALA A 95 10.90 -0.93 -2.18
N LEU A 96 11.05 -0.65 -3.47
CA LEU A 96 12.35 -0.62 -4.14
C LEU A 96 13.19 0.58 -3.72
N GLY A 97 12.57 1.77 -3.67
CA GLY A 97 13.25 3.03 -3.37
C GLY A 97 13.37 3.32 -1.87
N ALA A 98 12.57 2.66 -1.04
CA ALA A 98 12.57 2.92 0.40
C ALA A 98 13.88 2.48 1.09
N PRO A 99 14.30 3.17 2.17
CA PRO A 99 15.36 2.70 3.05
C PRO A 99 15.01 1.33 3.67
N PHE A 100 16.01 0.47 3.87
CA PHE A 100 15.77 -0.87 4.43
C PHE A 100 15.20 -0.80 5.86
N ALA A 101 15.68 0.12 6.69
CA ALA A 101 15.14 0.33 8.04
C ALA A 101 13.63 0.63 8.03
N GLN A 102 13.17 1.44 7.07
CA GLN A 102 11.74 1.75 6.92
C GLN A 102 10.95 0.49 6.53
N LEU A 103 11.49 -0.35 5.65
CA LEU A 103 10.84 -1.62 5.31
C LEU A 103 10.71 -2.56 6.51
N VAL A 104 11.73 -2.62 7.37
CA VAL A 104 11.68 -3.42 8.60
C VAL A 104 10.58 -2.89 9.52
N GLU A 105 10.47 -1.58 9.68
CA GLU A 105 9.43 -0.98 10.52
C GLU A 105 8.03 -1.18 9.93
N ASP A 106 7.85 -0.97 8.63
CA ASP A 106 6.57 -1.22 7.95
C ASP A 106 6.12 -2.68 8.12
N VAL A 107 7.06 -3.64 8.05
CA VAL A 107 6.76 -5.05 8.30
C VAL A 107 6.46 -5.30 9.78
N ARG A 108 7.17 -4.66 10.72
CA ARG A 108 6.90 -4.77 12.16
C ARG A 108 5.49 -4.27 12.50
N GLN A 109 5.11 -3.09 12.00
CA GLN A 109 3.78 -2.52 12.15
C GLN A 109 2.72 -3.45 11.55
N ALA A 110 2.97 -3.94 10.34
CA ALA A 110 2.09 -4.88 9.68
C ALA A 110 1.88 -6.18 10.47
N LEU A 111 2.95 -6.79 10.98
CA LEU A 111 2.86 -7.99 11.82
C LEU A 111 2.14 -7.70 13.14
N GLY A 112 2.45 -6.58 13.81
CA GLY A 112 1.74 -6.16 15.01
C GLY A 112 0.24 -5.96 14.78
N ALA A 113 -0.13 -5.45 13.60
CA ALA A 113 -1.52 -5.26 13.20
C ALA A 113 -2.20 -6.60 12.90
N VAL A 114 -1.63 -7.46 12.04
CA VAL A 114 -2.33 -8.67 11.56
C VAL A 114 -2.27 -9.86 12.53
N THR A 115 -1.41 -9.82 13.55
CA THR A 115 -1.24 -10.91 14.55
C THR A 115 -2.06 -10.74 15.84
N LYS A 116 -2.96 -9.75 15.90
CA LYS A 116 -3.89 -9.58 17.05
C LYS A 116 -5.25 -10.25 16.75
N PRO A 117 -5.88 -10.89 17.76
CA PRO A 117 -7.23 -11.45 17.63
C PRO A 117 -8.21 -10.38 17.19
N ARG A 118 -9.20 -10.79 16.40
CA ARG A 118 -10.18 -9.89 15.82
C ARG A 118 -11.12 -9.40 16.92
N GLY A 119 -10.82 -8.24 17.52
CA GLY A 119 -11.78 -7.48 18.34
C GLY A 119 -12.89 -6.87 17.47
N PRO A 120 -14.02 -6.44 18.07
CA PRO A 120 -15.08 -5.75 17.35
C PRO A 120 -14.49 -4.51 16.67
N LYS A 121 -14.79 -4.37 15.39
CA LYS A 121 -14.20 -3.40 14.48
C LYS A 121 -14.70 -1.99 14.82
N PRO A 122 -13.88 -1.05 15.32
CA PRO A 122 -14.16 0.35 15.02
C PRO A 122 -13.98 0.55 13.50
N PRO A 123 -14.86 1.29 12.83
CA PRO A 123 -14.59 1.77 11.48
C PRO A 123 -13.40 2.74 11.52
N SER A 124 -12.68 2.88 10.40
CA SER A 124 -11.49 3.75 10.18
C SER A 124 -10.14 3.07 10.47
N ALA A 125 -9.06 3.27 9.70
CA ALA A 125 -8.68 4.49 8.99
C ALA A 125 -8.11 4.25 7.58
N GLU A 126 -8.38 5.25 6.75
CA GLU A 126 -7.79 5.54 5.45
C GLU A 126 -6.25 5.46 5.48
N GLY A 127 -5.67 4.99 4.37
CA GLY A 127 -4.23 5.06 4.12
C GLY A 127 -3.76 6.46 3.73
N GLY A 128 -4.01 7.46 4.58
CA GLY A 128 -3.43 8.80 4.47
C GLY A 128 -2.33 9.00 5.50
N HIS A 129 -1.07 8.93 5.09
CA HIS A 129 0.02 9.51 5.89
C HIS A 129 0.04 11.03 5.65
N PRO A 130 0.02 11.87 6.70
CA PRO A 130 0.16 13.32 6.54
C PRO A 130 1.65 13.66 6.36
N GLY A 131 2.07 13.82 5.10
CA GLY A 131 3.35 14.43 4.76
C GLY A 131 3.26 15.95 4.78
N ARG A 132 3.58 16.54 5.95
CA ARG A 132 4.41 17.75 6.16
C ARG A 132 4.36 18.89 5.11
N GLY A 133 3.92 20.06 5.55
CA GLY A 133 3.57 21.20 4.69
C GLY A 133 4.69 22.02 4.07
N LYS A 134 4.26 22.93 3.18
CA LYS A 134 5.03 24.12 2.78
C LYS A 134 4.07 25.21 2.29
N GLY A 135 4.14 26.38 2.94
CA GLY A 135 3.92 27.68 2.29
C GLY A 135 2.53 28.30 2.37
N ARG A 136 2.27 29.02 3.47
CA ARG A 136 1.40 30.21 3.47
C ARG A 136 1.86 31.21 2.40
N ARG A 137 0.94 31.76 1.60
CA ARG A 137 0.84 33.15 1.08
C ARG A 137 -0.59 33.26 0.54
N ASP A 138 -1.54 33.75 1.32
CA ASP A 138 -1.96 35.15 1.45
C ASP A 138 -2.63 35.71 0.17
N LEU A 139 -3.65 36.56 0.37
CA LEU A 139 -4.59 37.18 -0.60
C LEU A 139 -5.80 36.29 -0.93
N GLY A 140 -7.07 36.62 -0.63
CA GLY A 140 -7.67 37.88 -0.22
C GLY A 140 -9.06 38.00 -0.87
N LYS A 141 -10.11 37.75 -0.08
CA LYS A 141 -11.37 38.51 0.03
C LYS A 141 -12.15 38.90 -1.26
N GLY A 142 -13.40 38.42 -1.40
CA GLY A 142 -14.39 39.04 -2.30
C GLY A 142 -15.67 38.22 -2.53
N ASP A 143 -16.78 38.74 -2.00
CA ASP A 143 -18.18 38.32 -2.02
C ASP A 143 -18.80 37.93 -3.40
N PRO A 144 -19.83 37.05 -3.47
CA PRO A 144 -20.62 36.81 -4.69
C PRO A 144 -21.89 37.68 -4.72
N GLY A 145 -21.83 38.82 -5.42
CA GLY A 145 -23.01 39.66 -5.73
C GLY A 145 -23.33 39.69 -7.22
N LYS A 146 -24.49 39.12 -7.62
CA LYS A 146 -25.25 39.47 -8.85
C LYS A 146 -25.91 40.87 -8.68
N PRO A 147 -26.62 41.50 -9.67
CA PRO A 147 -26.90 41.18 -11.09
C PRO A 147 -26.75 42.41 -12.07
N GLY A 148 -27.04 42.26 -13.38
CA GLY A 148 -27.62 43.38 -14.17
C GLY A 148 -27.24 43.57 -15.66
N LYS A 149 -28.16 43.14 -16.54
CA LYS A 149 -28.66 43.73 -17.81
C LYS A 149 -27.78 44.49 -18.86
N ALA A 150 -27.88 43.96 -20.09
CA ALA A 150 -28.43 44.55 -21.33
C ALA A 150 -27.56 45.32 -22.37
N SER A 151 -27.89 45.01 -23.65
CA SER A 151 -27.69 45.75 -24.93
C SER A 151 -26.25 46.01 -25.41
N GLY A 152 -25.89 45.89 -26.68
CA GLY A 152 -26.58 45.63 -27.94
C GLY A 152 -25.61 45.90 -29.12
N THR A 153 -26.01 45.43 -30.32
CA THR A 153 -25.57 45.88 -31.66
C THR A 153 -24.26 45.29 -32.26
N GLY A 154 -24.42 44.57 -33.39
CA GLY A 154 -23.33 44.17 -34.32
C GLY A 154 -22.93 45.32 -35.27
N PRO A 155 -22.55 45.10 -36.54
CA PRO A 155 -22.24 43.87 -37.29
C PRO A 155 -20.84 43.91 -37.97
N GLY A 156 -20.44 42.85 -38.68
CA GLY A 156 -19.30 42.94 -39.62
C GLY A 156 -18.69 41.62 -40.10
N ALA A 157 -19.32 40.98 -41.10
CA ALA A 157 -18.62 40.16 -42.11
C ALA A 157 -17.95 41.12 -43.14
N PRO A 158 -16.95 40.74 -44.00
CA PRO A 158 -16.93 39.48 -44.77
C PRO A 158 -15.55 38.82 -45.08
N ASP A 159 -15.62 37.51 -45.32
CA ASP A 159 -15.07 36.73 -46.45
C ASP A 159 -13.74 37.14 -47.13
N ARG A 160 -12.70 36.27 -47.08
CA ARG A 160 -11.67 36.09 -48.15
C ARG A 160 -10.99 34.70 -48.13
N ARG A 161 -11.39 33.88 -49.12
CA ARG A 161 -10.61 33.08 -50.11
C ARG A 161 -9.12 32.69 -49.87
N SER A 162 -8.87 31.40 -50.15
CA SER A 162 -7.73 30.76 -50.88
C SER A 162 -6.32 30.76 -50.25
N PRO A 163 -5.49 29.71 -50.44
CA PRO A 163 -4.84 29.34 -51.73
C PRO A 163 -4.90 27.82 -52.05
N GLU A 164 -5.19 27.36 -53.27
CA GLU A 164 -4.27 27.14 -54.42
C GLU A 164 -2.90 26.53 -54.01
N ARG A 165 -2.64 25.22 -54.17
CA ARG A 165 -2.29 24.41 -55.36
C ARG A 165 -0.78 24.16 -55.48
N SER A 166 -0.44 22.94 -55.92
CA SER A 166 0.86 22.43 -56.39
C SER A 166 1.82 21.95 -55.30
N SER A 167 2.43 20.77 -55.38
CA SER A 167 2.82 19.95 -56.55
C SER A 167 2.55 18.47 -56.38
#